data_AF-A0A2M7J877-F1
#
_entry.id   AF-A0A2M7J877-F1
#
_cell.length_a   1.000
_cell.length_b   1.000
_cell.length_c   1.000
_cell.angle_alpha   90.00
_cell.angle_beta   90.00
_cell.angle_gamma   90.00
#
_symmetry.space_group_name_H-M   'P 1'
#
loop_
_entity.id
_entity.type
_entity.pdbx_description
1 polymer ?
#
loop_
_entity_poly.entity_id
_entity_poly.type
_entity_poly.pdbx_seq_one_letter_code
_entity_poly.pdbx_strand_id
1 'polypeptide(L)'
;MGASNESGVRCSLSDWGYDKFGNPGGSNYGPNLDVLAPGNNILSTVLSNGYDSWNGTSMACPFVAGLASIVLSIRPDYGPGDVAEAIRRSASDYPSFTNERGYGVINASACLMALQPFEYKLGPTITSFPNPYRLNGGILNFCFDVPPSEIKDFIIFDLTGQKIISLGNHSFFPDKKIITWDGRNKNGADVASGIYFYFA
;
A
#
# COMPACT_ATOMS: atom_id res chain seq x y z
N MET A 1 15.70 12.31 4.46
CA MET A 1 15.05 12.86 5.66
C MET A 1 16.07 13.15 6.75
N GLY A 2 15.72 14.04 7.69
CA GLY A 2 16.55 14.41 8.84
C GLY A 2 15.79 14.37 10.16
N ALA A 3 16.46 14.70 11.25
CA ALA A 3 15.94 14.73 12.60
C ALA A 3 15.76 16.17 13.11
N SER A 4 14.62 16.45 13.74
CA SER A 4 14.36 17.68 14.47
C SER A 4 14.42 17.46 15.99
N ASN A 5 14.78 18.51 16.71
CA ASN A 5 14.60 18.60 18.15
C ASN A 5 13.16 19.05 18.50
N GLU A 6 12.88 19.23 19.78
CA GLU A 6 11.57 19.63 20.32
C GLU A 6 11.08 21.00 19.82
N SER A 7 12.00 21.89 19.42
CA SER A 7 11.65 23.19 18.81
C SER A 7 11.39 23.07 17.31
N GLY A 8 11.39 21.85 16.76
CA GLY A 8 11.24 21.60 15.34
C GLY A 8 12.45 22.03 14.51
N VAL A 9 13.59 22.33 15.13
CA VAL A 9 14.84 22.72 14.45
C VAL A 9 15.67 21.47 14.16
N ARG A 10 16.38 21.43 13.02
CA ARG A 10 17.28 20.32 12.68
C ARG A 10 18.30 20.11 13.78
N CYS A 11 18.45 18.86 14.23
CA CYS A 11 19.42 18.50 15.26
C CYS A 11 20.86 18.77 14.77
N SER A 12 21.67 19.29 15.69
CA SER A 12 23.04 19.73 15.45
C SER A 12 23.96 19.31 16.61
N LEU A 13 25.19 19.84 16.61
CA LEU A 13 26.18 19.60 17.66
C LEU A 13 25.65 19.96 19.05
N SER A 14 24.82 20.99 19.18
CA SER A 14 24.24 21.38 20.47
C SER A 14 23.26 20.35 21.03
N ASP A 15 22.64 19.56 20.16
CA ASP A 15 21.66 18.54 20.55
C ASP A 15 22.35 17.20 20.86
N TRP A 16 23.32 16.80 20.02
CA TRP A 16 23.89 15.43 20.05
C TRP A 16 25.34 15.34 20.51
N GLY A 17 26.03 16.46 20.73
CA GLY A 17 27.42 16.47 21.17
C GLY A 17 28.37 15.78 20.17
N TYR A 18 29.47 15.23 20.68
CA TYR A 18 30.45 14.51 19.88
C TYR A 18 30.26 12.99 20.01
N ASP A 19 30.52 12.25 18.93
CA ASP A 19 30.55 10.79 18.98
C ASP A 19 31.79 10.27 19.74
N LYS A 20 31.86 8.95 19.92
CA LYS A 20 32.98 8.28 20.62
C LYS A 20 34.35 8.42 19.93
N PHE A 21 34.39 8.94 18.70
CA PHE A 21 35.60 9.20 17.93
C PHE A 21 35.93 10.70 17.88
N GLY A 22 35.15 11.55 18.55
CA GLY A 22 35.33 13.01 18.56
C GLY A 22 34.75 13.72 17.33
N ASN A 23 33.93 13.07 16.52
CA ASN A 23 33.25 13.74 15.40
C ASN A 23 32.01 14.48 15.91
N PRO A 24 31.71 15.69 15.40
CA PRO A 24 30.50 16.41 15.78
C PRO A 24 29.25 15.67 15.31
N GLY A 25 28.30 15.45 16.21
CA GLY A 25 26.99 14.90 15.90
C GLY A 25 26.13 15.89 15.11
N GLY A 26 25.26 15.37 14.26
CA GLY A 26 24.31 16.18 13.51
C GLY A 26 23.41 15.34 12.61
N SER A 27 22.27 15.90 12.25
CA SER A 27 21.34 15.30 11.31
C SER A 27 21.73 15.57 9.85
N ASN A 28 21.25 14.73 8.92
CA ASN A 28 21.28 14.97 7.47
C ASN A 28 20.76 16.37 7.11
N TYR A 29 21.37 16.97 6.09
CA TYR A 29 21.07 18.28 5.50
C TYR A 29 21.48 18.30 4.02
N GLY A 30 21.16 19.38 3.32
CA GLY A 30 21.52 19.62 1.93
C GLY A 30 20.34 19.53 0.97
N PRO A 31 20.60 19.66 -0.35
CA PRO A 31 19.55 19.75 -1.37
C PRO A 31 18.70 18.48 -1.51
N ASN A 32 19.19 17.33 -1.01
CA ASN A 32 18.48 16.04 -1.04
C ASN A 32 17.65 15.79 0.23
N LEU A 33 17.52 16.78 1.13
CA LEU A 33 16.71 16.66 2.33
C LEU A 33 15.25 17.03 2.04
N ASP A 34 14.33 16.06 2.07
CA ASP A 34 12.91 16.38 1.88
C ASP A 34 12.24 16.97 3.13
N VAL A 35 12.35 16.30 4.28
CA VAL A 35 11.64 16.64 5.52
C VAL A 35 12.45 16.27 6.75
N LEU A 36 12.11 16.89 7.88
CA LEU A 36 12.53 16.50 9.22
C LEU A 36 11.42 15.70 9.94
N ALA A 37 11.82 14.88 10.89
CA ALA A 37 10.91 14.28 11.87
C ALA A 37 11.58 14.23 13.25
N PRO A 38 10.83 14.06 14.35
CA PRO A 38 11.41 14.03 15.70
C PRO A 38 12.52 12.98 15.82
N GLY A 39 13.72 13.40 16.26
CA GLY A 39 14.86 12.50 16.40
C GLY A 39 15.82 12.85 17.54
N ASN A 40 15.42 13.78 18.43
CA ASN A 40 16.15 14.10 19.65
C ASN A 40 15.38 13.59 20.87
N ASN A 41 16.07 12.86 21.75
CA ASN A 41 15.57 12.31 23.00
C ASN A 41 14.27 11.49 22.81
N ILE A 42 14.25 10.63 21.79
CA ILE A 42 13.06 9.85 21.42
C ILE A 42 13.00 8.60 22.29
N LEU A 43 12.01 8.56 23.19
CA LEU A 43 11.69 7.40 23.98
C LEU A 43 11.15 6.28 23.09
N SER A 44 11.78 5.12 23.12
CA SER A 44 11.33 3.93 22.39
C SER A 44 11.58 2.66 23.19
N THR A 45 11.10 1.53 22.67
CA THR A 45 11.25 0.23 23.32
C THR A 45 12.66 -0.30 23.20
N VAL A 46 13.13 -0.93 24.28
CA VAL A 46 14.37 -1.71 24.31
C VAL A 46 14.07 -3.13 24.80
N LEU A 47 15.08 -3.99 24.78
CA LEU A 47 14.95 -5.37 25.27
C LEU A 47 14.48 -5.42 26.73
N SER A 48 13.97 -6.59 27.14
CA SER A 48 13.52 -6.83 28.52
C SER A 48 12.34 -5.95 28.97
N ASN A 49 11.41 -5.66 28.05
CA ASN A 49 10.21 -4.84 28.30
C ASN A 49 10.53 -3.43 28.83
N GLY A 50 11.68 -2.89 28.41
CA GLY A 50 12.17 -1.58 28.83
C GLY A 50 11.85 -0.48 27.83
N TYR A 51 12.10 0.75 28.26
CA TYR A 51 12.11 1.93 27.41
C TYR A 51 13.40 2.72 27.65
N ASP A 52 13.94 3.30 26.59
CA ASP A 52 15.10 4.17 26.64
C ASP A 52 14.99 5.28 25.60
N SER A 53 15.65 6.40 25.83
CA SER A 53 15.58 7.58 24.96
C SER A 53 16.84 7.75 24.13
N TRP A 54 16.72 7.63 22.82
CA TRP A 54 17.86 7.70 21.90
C TRP A 54 17.75 8.88 20.92
N ASN A 55 18.90 9.25 20.36
CA ASN A 55 19.04 10.32 19.38
C ASN A 55 19.38 9.74 18.01
N GLY A 56 18.87 10.35 16.95
CA GLY A 56 19.37 10.10 15.61
C GLY A 56 18.32 10.25 14.51
N THR A 57 18.80 10.32 13.28
CA THR A 57 17.96 10.16 12.09
C THR A 57 17.35 8.76 12.02
N SER A 58 17.97 7.76 12.64
CA SER A 58 17.38 6.43 12.87
C SER A 58 16.09 6.49 13.68
N MET A 59 15.98 7.41 14.65
CA MET A 59 14.76 7.61 15.45
C MET A 59 13.73 8.46 14.71
N ALA A 60 14.16 9.37 13.84
CA ALA A 60 13.27 10.13 12.96
C ALA A 60 12.65 9.27 11.85
N CYS A 61 13.41 8.31 11.29
CA CYS A 61 12.99 7.39 10.22
C CYS A 61 11.62 6.72 10.46
N PRO A 62 11.38 6.04 11.60
CA PRO A 62 10.12 5.35 11.83
C PRO A 62 8.91 6.29 11.89
N PHE A 63 9.06 7.58 12.25
CA PHE A 63 7.94 8.53 12.18
C PHE A 63 7.49 8.79 10.74
N VAL A 64 8.43 8.98 9.81
CA VAL A 64 8.10 9.18 8.38
C VAL A 64 7.57 7.88 7.77
N ALA A 65 8.16 6.73 8.12
CA ALA A 65 7.65 5.42 7.68
C ALA A 65 6.23 5.16 8.18
N GLY A 66 5.95 5.48 9.45
CA GLY A 66 4.62 5.41 10.04
C GLY A 66 3.63 6.30 9.29
N LEU A 67 3.97 7.57 9.03
CA LEU A 67 3.11 8.46 8.26
C LEU A 67 2.86 7.92 6.84
N ALA A 68 3.90 7.45 6.14
CA ALA A 68 3.78 6.84 4.82
C ALA A 68 2.83 5.63 4.83
N SER A 69 2.89 4.79 5.88
CA SER A 69 1.97 3.65 6.02
C SER A 69 0.51 4.09 6.16
N ILE A 70 0.25 5.17 6.91
CA ILE A 70 -1.11 5.71 7.04
C ILE A 70 -1.59 6.29 5.71
N VAL A 71 -0.72 7.02 4.99
CA VAL A 71 -1.03 7.51 3.64
C VAL A 71 -1.44 6.37 2.73
N LEU A 72 -0.67 5.28 2.68
CA LEU A 72 -0.97 4.10 1.87
C LEU A 72 -2.24 3.37 2.33
N SER A 73 -2.58 3.40 3.62
CA SER A 73 -3.84 2.82 4.11
C SER A 73 -5.08 3.56 3.59
N ILE A 74 -4.95 4.87 3.34
CA ILE A 74 -6.03 5.72 2.81
C ILE A 74 -6.01 5.76 1.28
N ARG A 75 -4.80 5.69 0.69
CA ARG A 75 -4.51 5.72 -0.74
C ARG A 75 -3.67 4.52 -1.15
N PRO A 76 -4.25 3.31 -1.21
CA PRO A 76 -3.53 2.11 -1.62
C PRO A 76 -3.10 2.15 -3.09
N ASP A 77 -3.68 3.06 -3.89
CA ASP A 77 -3.35 3.32 -5.28
C ASP A 77 -2.12 4.24 -5.48
N TYR A 78 -1.62 4.88 -4.41
CA TYR A 78 -0.45 5.75 -4.48
C TYR A 78 0.85 4.98 -4.72
N GLY A 79 1.66 5.49 -5.64
CA GLY A 79 3.05 5.08 -5.78
C GLY A 79 3.96 5.74 -4.75
N PRO A 80 5.23 5.32 -4.63
CA PRO A 80 6.19 5.92 -3.70
C PRO A 80 6.37 7.44 -3.86
N GLY A 81 6.31 7.93 -5.11
CA GLY A 81 6.39 9.36 -5.41
C GLY A 81 5.19 10.15 -4.90
N ASP A 82 3.97 9.61 -5.03
CA ASP A 82 2.75 10.25 -4.53
C ASP A 82 2.75 10.33 -3.00
N VAL A 83 3.21 9.27 -2.34
CA VAL A 83 3.38 9.26 -0.87
C VAL A 83 4.39 10.30 -0.42
N ALA A 84 5.57 10.34 -1.06
CA ALA A 84 6.60 11.33 -0.74
C ALA A 84 6.10 12.76 -0.97
N GLU A 85 5.34 13.00 -2.03
CA GLU A 85 4.75 14.31 -2.32
C GLU A 85 3.68 14.71 -1.30
N ALA A 86 2.79 13.79 -0.92
CA ALA A 86 1.79 14.05 0.12
C ALA A 86 2.46 14.46 1.44
N ILE A 87 3.52 13.75 1.84
CA ILE A 87 4.28 14.07 3.04
C ILE A 87 4.97 15.44 2.90
N ARG A 88 5.65 15.72 1.79
CA ARG A 88 6.34 17.01 1.55
C ARG A 88 5.39 18.20 1.56
N ARG A 89 4.26 18.09 0.86
CA ARG A 89 3.26 19.17 0.76
C ARG A 89 2.58 19.49 2.08
N SER A 90 2.57 18.53 3.00
CA SER A 90 2.00 18.69 4.33
C SER A 90 2.99 19.19 5.38
N ALA A 91 4.29 19.21 5.08
CA ALA A 91 5.33 19.58 6.03
C ALA A 91 5.23 21.05 6.44
N SER A 92 5.75 21.38 7.63
CA SER A 92 5.50 22.65 8.32
C SER A 92 5.89 23.92 7.54
N ASP A 93 6.89 23.83 6.67
CA ASP A 93 7.49 24.97 6.00
C ASP A 93 7.07 25.03 4.52
N TYR A 94 6.34 24.02 4.02
CA TYR A 94 5.87 23.97 2.63
C TYR A 94 5.04 25.22 2.27
N PRO A 95 5.25 25.84 1.09
CA PRO A 95 6.08 25.40 -0.04
C PRO A 95 7.57 25.83 0.04
N SER A 96 8.01 26.41 1.16
CA SER A 96 9.39 26.87 1.33
C SER A 96 10.33 25.69 1.56
N PHE A 97 11.55 25.80 1.02
CA PHE A 97 12.60 24.81 1.14
C PHE A 97 13.88 25.44 1.70
N THR A 98 14.59 24.72 2.57
CA THR A 98 15.95 25.06 3.00
C THR A 98 16.83 23.81 3.02
N ASN A 99 18.15 23.97 2.86
CA ASN A 99 19.07 22.84 2.98
C ASN A 99 19.10 22.27 4.42
N GLU A 100 18.70 23.06 5.41
CA GLU A 100 18.72 22.69 6.81
C GLU A 100 17.44 21.94 7.23
N ARG A 101 16.30 22.20 6.58
CA ARG A 101 15.00 21.68 7.04
C ARG A 101 14.21 20.94 5.95
N GLY A 102 14.67 20.96 4.70
CA GLY A 102 13.84 20.57 3.57
C GLY A 102 12.58 21.44 3.54
N TYR A 103 11.42 20.79 3.42
CA TYR A 103 10.08 21.40 3.54
C TYR A 103 9.58 21.51 4.99
N GLY A 104 10.44 21.27 5.97
CA GLY A 104 10.10 21.38 7.40
C GLY A 104 9.83 20.05 8.08
N VAL A 105 9.20 20.11 9.25
CA VAL A 105 8.87 18.93 10.06
C VAL A 105 7.59 18.29 9.51
N ILE A 106 7.54 16.96 9.44
CA ILE A 106 6.33 16.23 9.02
C ILE A 106 5.12 16.62 9.88
N ASN A 107 3.94 16.68 9.24
CA ASN A 107 2.68 16.97 9.91
C ASN A 107 1.63 15.95 9.50
N ALA A 108 1.43 14.94 10.36
CA ALA A 108 0.47 13.87 10.09
C ALA A 108 -0.96 14.40 9.92
N SER A 109 -1.39 15.35 10.76
CA SER A 109 -2.75 15.88 10.68
C SER A 109 -2.98 16.61 9.35
N ALA A 110 -2.08 17.52 8.96
CA ALA A 110 -2.18 18.22 7.69
C ALA A 110 -2.12 17.26 6.49
N CYS A 111 -1.26 16.24 6.56
CA CYS A 111 -1.14 15.23 5.53
C CYS A 111 -2.47 14.51 5.32
N LEU A 112 -3.08 14.01 6.40
CA LEU A 112 -4.32 13.23 6.33
C LEU A 112 -5.51 14.07 5.88
N MET A 113 -5.61 15.33 6.31
CA MET A 113 -6.66 16.25 5.87
C MET A 113 -6.57 16.61 4.38
N ALA A 114 -5.37 16.52 3.80
CA ALA A 114 -5.16 16.78 2.37
C ALA A 114 -5.47 15.55 1.48
N LEU A 115 -5.56 14.35 2.05
CA LEU A 115 -5.88 13.14 1.29
C LEU A 115 -7.38 13.06 1.02
N GLN A 116 -7.74 12.84 -0.24
CA GLN A 116 -9.07 12.36 -0.59
C GLN A 116 -9.13 10.86 -0.30
N PRO A 117 -10.12 10.33 0.43
CA PRO A 117 -10.23 8.88 0.64
C PRO A 117 -10.31 8.14 -0.70
N PHE A 118 -9.59 7.01 -0.84
CA PHE A 118 -9.75 6.16 -2.00
C PHE A 118 -11.10 5.46 -1.96
N GLU A 119 -11.99 5.79 -2.90
CA GLU A 119 -13.19 4.99 -3.13
C GLU A 119 -12.81 3.71 -3.88
N TYR A 120 -12.80 2.60 -3.15
CA TYR A 120 -12.69 1.30 -3.80
C TYR A 120 -13.99 1.02 -4.56
N LYS A 121 -13.96 1.19 -5.89
CA LYS A 121 -15.01 0.65 -6.75
C LYS A 121 -14.82 -0.85 -6.83
N LEU A 122 -15.54 -1.58 -5.97
CA LEU A 122 -15.73 -3.01 -6.19
C LEU A 122 -16.27 -3.18 -7.60
N GLY A 123 -15.55 -3.97 -8.41
CA GLY A 123 -16.09 -4.48 -9.66
C GLY A 123 -17.36 -5.29 -9.38
N PRO A 124 -18.06 -5.72 -10.43
CA PRO A 124 -19.26 -6.52 -10.25
C PRO A 124 -18.96 -7.78 -9.45
N THR A 125 -19.83 -8.09 -8.49
CA THR A 125 -19.72 -9.30 -7.68
C THR A 125 -20.01 -10.49 -8.58
N ILE A 126 -19.04 -11.40 -8.67
CA ILE A 126 -19.19 -12.68 -9.37
C ILE A 126 -19.38 -13.75 -8.31
N THR A 127 -20.52 -14.43 -8.37
CA THR A 127 -20.81 -15.59 -7.51
C THR A 127 -20.81 -16.87 -8.33
N SER A 128 -20.32 -17.97 -7.75
CA SER A 128 -20.27 -19.27 -8.44
C SER A 128 -21.32 -20.23 -7.87
N PHE A 129 -22.13 -20.86 -8.73
CA PHE A 129 -23.14 -21.86 -8.33
C PHE A 129 -23.22 -23.05 -9.30
N PRO A 130 -23.28 -24.31 -8.82
CA PRO A 130 -23.21 -24.72 -7.42
C PRO A 130 -21.79 -24.61 -6.87
N ASN A 131 -21.66 -24.17 -5.62
CA ASN A 131 -20.40 -24.21 -4.88
C ASN A 131 -20.68 -24.90 -3.52
N PRO A 132 -20.17 -26.14 -3.29
CA PRO A 132 -19.22 -26.89 -4.12
C PRO A 132 -19.76 -27.40 -5.46
N TYR A 133 -18.90 -27.40 -6.49
CA TYR A 133 -19.20 -27.95 -7.81
C TYR A 133 -19.28 -29.49 -7.78
N ARG A 134 -20.14 -30.08 -8.62
CA ARG A 134 -20.29 -31.54 -8.76
C ARG A 134 -19.74 -32.01 -10.10
N LEU A 135 -18.77 -32.91 -10.05
CA LEU A 135 -18.25 -33.63 -11.23
C LEU A 135 -19.34 -34.53 -11.84
N ASN A 136 -19.16 -34.93 -13.11
CA ASN A 136 -20.07 -35.77 -13.92
C ASN A 136 -21.34 -35.06 -14.43
N GLY A 137 -21.16 -34.10 -15.34
CA GLY A 137 -22.28 -33.43 -16.03
C GLY A 137 -22.84 -32.21 -15.27
N GLY A 138 -22.15 -31.75 -14.22
CA GLY A 138 -22.47 -30.49 -13.56
C GLY A 138 -22.02 -29.30 -14.41
N ILE A 139 -22.78 -28.21 -14.31
CA ILE A 139 -22.42 -26.90 -14.88
C ILE A 139 -22.18 -25.94 -13.70
N LEU A 140 -21.01 -25.32 -13.67
CA LEU A 140 -20.72 -24.19 -12.80
C LEU A 140 -21.14 -22.90 -13.50
N ASN A 141 -21.96 -22.11 -12.83
CA ASN A 141 -22.46 -20.82 -13.29
C ASN A 141 -21.74 -19.71 -12.53
N PHE A 142 -21.14 -18.77 -13.25
CA PHE A 142 -20.61 -17.52 -12.72
C PHE A 142 -21.65 -16.43 -12.96
N CYS A 143 -22.32 -16.02 -11.89
CA CYS A 143 -23.41 -15.06 -11.89
C CYS A 143 -22.90 -13.68 -11.49
N PHE A 144 -23.14 -12.69 -12.34
CA PHE A 144 -22.79 -11.29 -12.12
C PHE A 144 -23.99 -10.55 -11.52
N ASP A 145 -23.78 -9.76 -10.47
CA ASP A 145 -24.81 -8.85 -9.94
C ASP A 145 -25.18 -7.77 -10.98
N VAL A 146 -24.16 -7.13 -11.52
CA VAL A 146 -24.18 -6.08 -12.54
C VAL A 146 -23.21 -6.51 -13.63
N PRO A 147 -23.65 -7.19 -14.71
CA PRO A 147 -22.71 -7.61 -15.74
C PRO A 147 -22.05 -6.38 -16.40
N PRO A 148 -20.72 -6.40 -16.64
CA PRO A 148 -20.09 -5.39 -17.49
C PRO A 148 -20.65 -5.51 -18.92
N SER A 149 -20.53 -4.47 -19.74
CA SER A 149 -20.98 -4.55 -21.15
C SER A 149 -20.24 -5.63 -21.93
N GLU A 150 -18.97 -5.86 -21.60
CA GLU A 150 -18.11 -6.86 -22.21
C GLU A 150 -17.05 -7.35 -21.20
N ILE A 151 -16.70 -8.64 -21.30
CA ILE A 151 -15.49 -9.24 -20.75
C ILE A 151 -14.63 -9.68 -21.94
N LYS A 152 -13.36 -9.27 -21.94
CA LYS A 152 -12.43 -9.64 -23.02
C LYS A 152 -11.95 -11.08 -22.92
N ASP A 153 -11.73 -11.59 -21.71
CA ASP A 153 -11.39 -13.00 -21.52
C ASP A 153 -11.77 -13.42 -20.09
N PHE A 154 -12.52 -14.52 -19.97
CA PHE A 154 -12.82 -15.11 -18.66
C PHE A 154 -11.96 -16.36 -18.46
N ILE A 155 -11.01 -16.31 -17.53
CA ILE A 155 -9.97 -17.33 -17.38
C ILE A 155 -10.10 -18.03 -16.04
N ILE A 156 -9.96 -19.37 -16.04
CA ILE A 156 -9.96 -20.20 -14.84
C ILE A 156 -8.54 -20.74 -14.60
N PHE A 157 -8.10 -20.65 -13.35
CA PHE A 157 -6.79 -21.10 -12.86
C PHE A 157 -6.93 -22.08 -11.70
N ASP A 158 -5.96 -22.99 -11.57
CA ASP A 158 -5.82 -23.80 -10.36
C ASP A 158 -5.10 -23.05 -9.23
N LEU A 159 -4.94 -23.71 -8.07
CA LEU A 159 -4.25 -23.17 -6.91
C LEU A 159 -2.76 -22.84 -7.13
N THR A 160 -2.14 -23.38 -8.18
CA THR A 160 -0.74 -23.09 -8.53
C THR A 160 -0.62 -21.88 -9.45
N GLY A 161 -1.75 -21.30 -9.88
CA GLY A 161 -1.79 -20.23 -10.88
C GLY A 161 -1.69 -20.75 -12.32
N GLN A 162 -1.78 -22.06 -12.56
CA GLN A 162 -1.78 -22.61 -13.91
C GLN A 162 -3.15 -22.36 -14.57
N LYS A 163 -3.14 -21.81 -15.79
CA LYS A 163 -4.34 -21.61 -16.61
C LYS A 163 -4.94 -22.96 -17.02
N ILE A 164 -6.19 -23.20 -16.61
CA ILE A 164 -6.97 -24.40 -16.94
C ILE A 164 -7.69 -24.24 -18.27
N ILE A 165 -8.44 -23.15 -18.41
CA ILE A 165 -9.22 -22.83 -19.61
C ILE A 165 -9.45 -21.31 -19.69
N SER A 166 -9.65 -20.81 -20.90
CA SER A 166 -10.25 -19.51 -21.18
C SER A 166 -11.60 -19.77 -21.81
N LEU A 167 -12.64 -19.18 -21.23
CA LEU A 167 -14.01 -19.24 -21.75
C LEU A 167 -14.24 -18.17 -22.82
N GLY A 168 -13.24 -17.32 -23.06
CA GLY A 168 -13.19 -16.34 -24.13
C GLY A 168 -13.96 -15.05 -23.80
N ASN A 169 -14.22 -14.29 -24.85
CA ASN A 169 -14.92 -13.01 -24.76
C ASN A 169 -16.41 -13.22 -24.51
N HIS A 170 -17.00 -12.36 -23.68
CA HIS A 170 -18.44 -12.37 -23.41
C HIS A 170 -18.99 -10.95 -23.47
N SER A 171 -19.98 -10.72 -24.34
CA SER A 171 -20.81 -9.53 -24.28
C SER A 171 -22.06 -9.82 -23.44
N PHE A 172 -22.41 -8.88 -22.56
CA PHE A 172 -23.61 -9.00 -21.75
C PHE A 172 -24.64 -7.96 -22.20
N PHE A 173 -25.86 -8.45 -22.36
CA PHE A 173 -27.06 -7.62 -22.48
C PHE A 173 -27.78 -7.69 -21.11
N PRO A 174 -28.67 -6.74 -20.75
CA PRO A 174 -29.25 -6.64 -19.40
C PRO A 174 -29.80 -7.95 -18.81
N ASP A 175 -30.28 -8.85 -19.67
CA ASP A 175 -30.90 -10.13 -19.29
C ASP A 175 -29.90 -11.29 -19.19
N LYS A 176 -28.69 -11.16 -19.77
CA LYS A 176 -27.64 -12.16 -19.71
C LYS A 176 -26.67 -11.77 -18.60
N LYS A 177 -26.57 -12.59 -17.55
CA LYS A 177 -25.71 -12.35 -16.38
C LYS A 177 -24.86 -13.55 -15.97
N ILE A 178 -24.78 -14.57 -16.84
CA ILE A 178 -24.21 -15.87 -16.48
C ILE A 178 -23.16 -16.28 -17.52
N ILE A 179 -21.98 -16.68 -17.04
CA ILE A 179 -20.98 -17.46 -17.77
C ILE A 179 -21.00 -18.87 -17.21
N THR A 180 -20.83 -19.89 -18.05
CA THR A 180 -20.87 -21.30 -17.62
C THR A 180 -19.56 -22.03 -17.90
N TRP A 181 -19.22 -22.96 -17.02
CA TRP A 181 -18.11 -23.89 -17.20
C TRP A 181 -18.54 -25.30 -16.80
N ASP A 182 -18.11 -26.30 -17.56
CA ASP A 182 -18.46 -27.71 -17.38
C ASP A 182 -17.42 -28.51 -16.57
N GLY A 183 -16.44 -27.82 -15.97
CA GLY A 183 -15.39 -28.48 -15.19
C GLY A 183 -14.32 -29.18 -16.02
N ARG A 184 -14.16 -28.81 -17.30
CA ARG A 184 -13.14 -29.39 -18.18
C ARG A 184 -12.03 -28.40 -18.54
N ASN A 185 -10.83 -28.93 -18.74
CA ASN A 185 -9.70 -28.13 -19.25
C ASN A 185 -9.82 -27.90 -20.76
N LYS A 186 -8.87 -27.14 -21.32
CA LYS A 186 -8.79 -26.86 -22.77
C LYS A 186 -8.77 -28.09 -23.70
N ASN A 187 -8.42 -29.28 -23.19
CA ASN A 187 -8.38 -30.53 -23.95
C ASN A 187 -9.68 -31.34 -23.81
N GLY A 188 -10.68 -30.83 -23.08
CA GLY A 188 -11.94 -31.53 -22.83
C GLY A 188 -11.87 -32.61 -21.75
N ALA A 189 -10.77 -32.69 -20.99
CA ALA A 189 -10.64 -33.62 -19.87
C ALA A 189 -11.16 -32.98 -18.57
N ASP A 190 -11.81 -33.78 -17.73
CA ASP A 190 -12.29 -33.32 -16.43
C ASP A 190 -11.12 -32.87 -15.55
N VAL A 191 -11.32 -31.78 -14.80
CA VAL A 191 -10.32 -31.28 -13.85
C VAL A 191 -10.49 -31.89 -12.46
N ALA A 192 -9.44 -31.84 -11.64
CA ALA A 192 -9.49 -32.37 -10.29
C ALA A 192 -10.49 -31.60 -9.40
N SER A 193 -11.05 -32.25 -8.39
CA SER A 193 -11.79 -31.54 -7.34
C SER A 193 -10.84 -30.61 -6.56
N GLY A 194 -11.24 -29.37 -6.31
CA GLY A 194 -10.40 -28.41 -5.60
C GLY A 194 -10.90 -26.98 -5.66
N ILE A 195 -10.05 -26.07 -5.24
CA ILE A 195 -10.28 -24.62 -5.32
C ILE A 195 -9.72 -24.13 -6.66
N TYR A 196 -10.48 -23.25 -7.29
CA TYR A 196 -10.12 -22.61 -8.55
C TYR A 196 -10.31 -21.10 -8.42
N PHE A 197 -9.44 -20.34 -9.07
CA PHE A 197 -9.54 -18.89 -9.18
C PHE A 197 -10.02 -18.53 -10.58
N TYR A 198 -10.75 -17.42 -10.69
CA TYR A 198 -11.18 -16.88 -11.97
C TYR A 198 -10.82 -15.40 -12.10
N PHE A 199 -10.56 -14.98 -13.33
CA PHE A 199 -10.26 -13.61 -13.71
C PHE A 199 -11.17 -13.20 -14.88
N ALA A 200 -11.70 -11.99 -14.85
CA ALA A 200 -12.72 -11.46 -15.74
C ALA A 200 -12.41 -10.01 -16.12
#